data_AF-D3NQK1-F1
#
_entry.id   AF-D3NQK1-F1
#
_cell.length_a   1.000
_cell.length_b   1.000
_cell.length_c   1.000
_cell.angle_alpha   90.00
_cell.angle_beta   90.00
_cell.angle_gamma   90.00
#
_symmetry.space_group_name_H-M   'P 1'
#
loop_
_entity.id
_entity.type
_entity.pdbx_description
1 polymer ?
#
loop_
_entity_poly.entity_id
_entity_poly.type
_entity_poly.pdbx_seq_one_letter_code
_entity_poly.pdbx_strand_id
1 'polypeptide(L)' 'MMDERRDVALAIKSCLDSLMSDATRCDLDDLVRFLSLAALAAEEAAVAHDPKAIRLRAMMASGAGHC' A
#
# COMPACT_ATOMS: atom_id res chain seq x y z
N MET A 1 16.24 4.59 -3.99
CA MET A 1 16.07 3.59 -2.92
C MET A 1 14.69 3.61 -2.27
N MET A 2 14.16 4.73 -1.74
CA MET A 2 12.79 4.75 -1.18
C MET A 2 11.68 4.82 -2.25
N ASP A 3 11.85 5.61 -3.31
CA ASP A 3 10.88 5.66 -4.41
C ASP A 3 10.70 4.28 -5.08
N GLU A 4 11.78 3.53 -5.26
CA GLU A 4 11.73 2.16 -5.78
C GLU A 4 10.86 1.23 -4.92
N ARG A 5 10.88 1.38 -3.58
CA ARG A 5 10.04 0.56 -2.70
C ARG A 5 8.57 0.90 -2.81
N ARG A 6 8.26 2.19 -2.94
CA ARG A 6 6.89 2.66 -3.20
C ARG A 6 6.39 2.15 -4.55
N ASP A 7 7.20 2.29 -5.60
CA ASP A 7 6.83 1.88 -6.96
C ASP A 7 6.63 0.37 -7.05
N VAL A 8 7.48 -0.42 -6.38
CA VAL A 8 7.29 -1.87 -6.26
C VAL A 8 5.99 -2.20 -5.52
N ALA A 9 5.69 -1.53 -4.41
CA ALA A 9 4.46 -1.76 -3.67
C ALA A 9 3.21 -1.42 -4.50
N LEU A 10 3.24 -0.34 -5.28
CA LEU A 10 2.17 0.01 -6.22
C LEU A 10 2.03 -1.00 -7.37
N ALA A 11 3.14 -1.50 -7.91
CA ALA A 11 3.13 -2.54 -8.94
C ALA A 11 2.53 -3.85 -8.41
N ILE A 12 2.89 -4.26 -7.18
CA ILE A 12 2.30 -5.41 -6.50
C ILE A 12 0.78 -5.21 -6.34
N LYS A 13 0.35 -4.04 -5.85
CA LYS A 13 -1.08 -3.73 -5.70
C LYS A 13 -1.82 -3.85 -7.03
N SER A 14 -1.30 -3.26 -8.11
CA SER A 14 -1.91 -3.33 -9.44
C SER A 14 -2.03 -4.77 -9.96
N CYS A 15 -1.04 -5.62 -9.66
CA CYS A 15 -1.09 -7.04 -10.00
C CYS A 15 -2.20 -7.76 -9.22
N LEU A 16 -2.28 -7.51 -7.91
CA LEU A 16 -3.31 -8.10 -7.04
C LEU A 16 -4.73 -7.67 -7.43
N ASP A 17 -4.93 -6.40 -7.80
CA ASP A 17 -6.22 -5.88 -8.28
C ASP A 17 -6.65 -6.59 -9.59
N SER A 18 -5.69 -6.87 -10.48
CA SER A 18 -5.95 -7.63 -11.72
C SER A 18 -6.31 -9.09 -11.42
N LEU A 19 -5.54 -9.75 -10.55
CA LEU A 19 -5.82 -11.12 -10.09
C LEU A 19 -7.19 -11.24 -9.40
N MET A 20 -7.59 -10.22 -8.64
CA MET A 20 -8.88 -10.19 -7.96
C MET A 20 -10.04 -10.14 -8.96
N SER A 21 -9.87 -9.41 -10.06
CA SER A 21 -10.85 -9.39 -11.16
C SER A 21 -11.01 -10.78 -11.78
N ASP A 22 -9.92 -11.50 -11.99
CA ASP A 22 -9.96 -12.87 -12.51
C ASP A 22 -10.55 -13.87 -11.50
N ALA A 23 -10.19 -13.75 -10.22
CA ALA A 23 -10.74 -14.59 -9.15
C ALA A 23 -12.26 -14.39 -9.00
N THR A 24 -12.74 -13.16 -9.12
CA THR A 24 -14.17 -12.82 -9.09
C THR A 24 -14.92 -13.45 -10.27
N ARG A 25 -14.32 -13.45 -11.47
CA ARG A 25 -14.90 -14.08 -12.67
C ARG A 25 -14.97 -15.61 -12.60
N CYS A 26 -14.20 -16.21 -11.70
CA CYS A 26 -14.12 -17.65 -11.48
C CYS A 26 -14.86 -18.09 -10.20
N ASP A 27 -15.63 -17.21 -9.56
CA ASP A 27 -16.36 -17.47 -8.32
C ASP A 27 -15.46 -18.00 -7.17
N LEU A 28 -14.21 -17.54 -7.11
CA LEU A 28 -13.22 -17.93 -6.09
C LEU A 28 -13.26 -16.97 -4.89
N ASP A 29 -14.39 -16.95 -4.15
CA ASP A 29 -14.67 -15.94 -3.12
C ASP A 29 -13.61 -15.85 -2.01
N ASP A 30 -13.10 -16.99 -1.54
CA ASP A 30 -12.02 -17.00 -0.54
C ASP A 30 -10.72 -16.40 -1.09
N LEU A 31 -10.41 -16.65 -2.37
CA LEU A 31 -9.24 -16.07 -3.02
C LEU A 31 -9.41 -14.56 -3.18
N VAL A 32 -10.59 -14.07 -3.55
CA VAL A 32 -10.92 -12.64 -3.59
C VAL A 32 -10.68 -11.98 -2.24
N ARG A 33 -11.12 -12.63 -1.14
CA ARG A 33 -10.90 -12.14 0.23
C ARG A 33 -9.40 -12.09 0.60
N PHE A 34 -8.60 -13.08 0.21
CA PHE A 34 -7.16 -13.02 0.47
C PHE A 34 -6.45 -11.97 -0.40
N LEU A 35 -6.83 -11.84 -1.67
CA LEU A 35 -6.24 -10.86 -2.58
C LEU A 35 -6.54 -9.42 -2.16
N SER A 36 -7.75 -9.14 -1.67
CA SER A 36 -8.10 -7.82 -1.12
C SER A 36 -7.26 -7.45 0.12
N LEU A 37 -7.02 -8.40 1.04
CA LEU A 37 -6.10 -8.18 2.17
C LEU A 37 -4.67 -7.92 1.71
N ALA A 38 -4.20 -8.66 0.70
CA ALA A 38 -2.86 -8.46 0.15
C ALA A 38 -2.72 -7.10 -0.56
N ALA A 39 -3.74 -6.67 -1.30
CA ALA A 39 -3.76 -5.36 -1.97
C ALA A 39 -3.73 -4.21 -0.95
N LEU A 40 -4.48 -4.35 0.14
CA LEU A 40 -4.44 -3.41 1.26
C LEU A 40 -3.04 -3.33 1.88
N ALA A 41 -2.40 -4.46 2.15
CA ALA A 41 -1.05 -4.49 2.70
C ALA A 41 -0.02 -3.83 1.75
N ALA A 42 -0.17 -4.04 0.43
CA ALA A 42 0.68 -3.38 -0.57
C ALA A 42 0.45 -1.85 -0.61
N GLU A 43 -0.80 -1.40 -0.47
CA GLU A 43 -1.13 0.02 -0.35
C GLU A 43 -0.51 0.66 0.90
N GLU A 44 -0.62 0.00 2.06
CA GLU A 44 -0.01 0.46 3.30
C GLU A 44 1.51 0.57 3.18
N ALA A 45 2.16 -0.40 2.52
CA ALA A 45 3.59 -0.35 2.24
C ALA A 45 3.97 0.83 1.32
N ALA A 46 3.17 1.11 0.29
CA ALA A 46 3.38 2.26 -0.58
C ALA A 46 3.27 3.59 0.18
N VAL A 47 2.28 3.71 1.08
CA VAL A 47 2.10 4.88 1.95
C VAL A 47 3.25 5.02 2.94
N ALA A 48 3.73 3.92 3.53
CA ALA A 48 4.86 3.94 4.46
C ALA A 48 6.17 4.42 3.81
N HIS A 49 6.27 4.30 2.49
CA HIS A 49 7.40 4.75 1.70
C HIS A 49 7.13 6.03 0.88
N ASP A 50 5.98 6.69 1.07
CA ASP A 50 5.71 7.96 0.42
C ASP A 50 6.55 9.09 1.04
N PRO A 51 7.45 9.74 0.28
CA PRO A 51 8.32 10.79 0.79
C PRO A 51 7.54 11.98 1.37
N LYS A 52 6.35 12.27 0.84
CA LYS A 52 5.48 13.34 1.36
C LYS A 52 4.87 12.97 2.70
N ALA A 53 4.36 11.74 2.84
CA ALA A 53 3.84 11.23 4.11
C ALA A 53 4.95 11.17 5.18
N ILE A 54 6.15 10.73 4.83
CA ILE A 54 7.32 10.73 5.73
C ILE A 54 7.67 12.15 6.16
N ARG A 55 7.74 13.10 5.22
CA ARG A 55 8.05 14.51 5.52
C ARG A 55 7.00 15.16 6.41
N LEU A 56 5.72 14.89 6.17
CA LEU A 56 4.63 15.38 7.00
C LEU A 56 4.70 14.82 8.42
N ARG A 57 4.93 13.51 8.57
CA ARG A 57 5.12 12.86 9.89
C ARG A 57 6.29 13.46 10.65
N ALA A 58 7.41 13.74 9.97
CA ALA A 58 8.57 14.38 10.58
C ALA A 58 8.26 15.82 11.03
N MET A 59 7.52 16.61 10.24
CA MET A 59 7.09 17.96 10.62
C MET A 59 6.14 17.96 11.83
N MET A 60 5.21 17.01 11.90
CA MET A 60 4.30 16.86 13.03
C MET A 60 5.02 16.41 14.31
N ALA A 61 6.01 15.52 14.19
CA ALA A 61 6.83 15.08 15.32
C ALA A 61 7.69 16.21 15.90
N SER A 62 8.24 17.09 15.06
CA SER A 62 9.06 18.24 15.50
C SER A 62 8.24 19.38 16.13
N GLY A 63 6.92 19.45 15.86
CA GLY A 63 6.05 20.49 16.43
C GLY A 63 5.66 20.28 17.90
N ALA A 64 5.88 19.09 18.46
CA ALA A 64 5.45 18.72 19.81
C ALA A 64 6.47 19.04 20.93
N GLY A 65 7.54 19.79 20.62
CA GLY A 65 8.61 20.10 21.57
C GLY A 65 9.04 21.57 21.52
N HIS A 66 8.19 22.47 22.00
CA HIS A 66 8.59 23.79 22.50
C HIS A 66 7.63 24.17 23.64
N CYS A 67 8.05 23.85 24.86
CA CYS A 67 7.60 24.50 26.09
C CYS A 67 8.81 25.26 26.64
#